data_AF-A0A9E6DX87-F1
#
_entry.id   AF-A0A9E6DX87-F1
#
_cell.length_a   1.000
_cell.length_b   1.000
_cell.length_c   1.000
_cell.angle_alpha   90.00
_cell.angle_beta   90.00
_cell.angle_gamma   90.00
#
_symmetry.space_group_name_H-M   'P 1'
#
loop_
_entity.id
_entity.type
_entity.pdbx_description
1 polymer ?
#
loop_
_entity_poly.entity_id
_entity_poly.type
_entity_poly.pdbx_seq_one_letter_code
_entity_poly.pdbx_strand_id
1 'polypeptide(L)'
;MSHLTYEQRYAIETLLSCGKSQKEISELLSVSGSTISRELKRNIDLRNKVYRAKLAQAKYENRLLSKPKYSKFDNELKAVVRALLRIDYSPEQVTGYLKKKGEITVSHESIYQFIWLDKKNKGDLYTHLRRKGRRYRKRGSSKDSRGCIVGRIGIEKRPQEAMNRTTFGHLEVDTIIGKNHKGAIITLNDLTSGMLWMRKVESRDAELVKTTLSDMLEQIKPYIKSITSDNGKEFAKHQDIADQYCDFFFANPYSPWERGANENLNGLIRQYIPKSSDFSNLSEQLIQEIENRINNRPRKRLGFEKPIFVMEKLLFNSEIAFVC
;
A
#
# COMPACT_ATOMS: atom_id res chain seq x y z
N MET A 1 25.67 -7.29 -28.45
CA MET A 1 25.66 -8.48 -29.33
C MET A 1 24.33 -8.46 -30.08
N SER A 2 24.33 -8.10 -31.37
CA SER A 2 23.10 -8.09 -32.18
C SER A 2 22.68 -9.52 -32.50
N HIS A 3 21.39 -9.83 -32.35
CA HIS A 3 20.83 -11.10 -32.78
C HIS A 3 20.48 -11.01 -34.27
N LEU A 4 20.74 -12.08 -35.03
CA LEU A 4 20.30 -12.15 -36.43
C LEU A 4 18.76 -12.08 -36.47
N THR A 5 18.22 -11.30 -37.39
CA THR A 5 16.78 -11.24 -37.66
C THR A 5 16.34 -12.47 -38.46
N TYR A 6 15.03 -12.66 -38.63
CA TYR A 6 14.52 -13.76 -39.45
C TYR A 6 14.91 -13.57 -40.92
N GLU A 7 14.87 -12.34 -41.42
CA GLU A 7 15.25 -11.96 -42.79
C GLU A 7 16.72 -12.25 -43.05
N GLN A 8 17.60 -11.96 -42.09
CA GLN A 8 19.01 -12.29 -42.21
C GLN A 8 19.24 -13.81 -42.23
N ARG A 9 18.47 -14.60 -41.47
CA ARG A 9 18.53 -16.07 -41.54
C ARG A 9 18.06 -16.60 -42.89
N TYR A 10 17.01 -16.01 -43.44
CA TYR A 10 16.51 -16.35 -44.78
C TYR A 10 17.53 -16.03 -45.88
N ALA A 11 18.21 -14.89 -45.76
CA ALA A 11 19.30 -14.54 -46.66
C ALA A 11 20.50 -15.51 -46.54
N ILE A 12 20.86 -15.94 -45.33
CA ILE A 12 21.89 -16.97 -45.12
C ILE A 12 21.51 -18.29 -45.80
N GLU A 13 20.26 -18.75 -45.65
CA GLU A 13 19.76 -19.97 -46.33
C GLU A 13 19.90 -19.85 -47.85
N THR A 14 19.44 -18.73 -48.42
CA THR A 14 19.49 -18.50 -49.86
C THR A 14 20.94 -18.45 -50.39
N LEU A 15 21.83 -17.72 -49.72
CA LEU A 15 23.22 -17.58 -50.15
C LEU A 15 24.01 -18.89 -50.04
N LEU A 16 23.71 -19.72 -49.03
CA LEU A 16 24.27 -21.07 -48.92
C LEU A 16 23.80 -21.98 -50.07
N SER A 17 22.52 -21.90 -50.45
CA SER A 17 22.00 -22.62 -51.62
C SER A 17 22.66 -22.17 -52.93
N CYS A 18 23.10 -20.91 -53.01
CA CYS A 18 23.91 -20.38 -54.12
C CYS A 18 25.41 -20.74 -54.03
N GLY A 19 25.83 -21.56 -53.07
CA GLY A 19 27.22 -22.01 -52.92
C GLY A 19 28.18 -20.96 -52.34
N LYS A 20 27.67 -19.89 -51.72
CA LYS A 20 28.51 -18.84 -51.11
C LYS A 20 29.22 -19.32 -49.86
N SER A 21 30.48 -18.92 -49.70
CA SER A 21 31.28 -19.19 -48.51
C SER A 21 30.81 -18.36 -47.31
N GLN A 22 31.14 -18.81 -46.09
CA GLN A 22 30.80 -18.06 -44.87
C GLN A 22 31.40 -16.64 -44.86
N LYS A 23 32.56 -16.45 -45.51
CA LYS A 23 33.22 -15.15 -45.64
C LYS A 23 32.39 -14.21 -46.54
N GLU A 24 32.01 -14.67 -47.73
CA GLU A 24 31.16 -13.89 -48.64
C GLU A 24 29.81 -13.55 -48.01
N ILE A 25 29.18 -14.49 -47.31
CA ILE A 25 27.91 -14.26 -46.61
C ILE A 25 28.08 -13.17 -45.54
N SER A 26 29.20 -13.20 -44.81
CA SER A 26 29.50 -12.22 -43.78
C SER A 26 29.68 -10.80 -44.34
N GLU A 27 30.33 -10.68 -45.51
CA GLU A 27 30.52 -9.41 -46.22
C GLU A 27 29.20 -8.89 -46.79
N LEU A 28 28.42 -9.75 -47.48
CA LEU A 28 27.14 -9.39 -48.09
C LEU A 28 26.09 -8.94 -47.07
N LEU A 29 26.06 -9.58 -45.89
CA LEU A 29 25.10 -9.24 -44.83
C LEU A 29 25.63 -8.19 -43.86
N SER A 30 26.87 -7.71 -44.03
CA SER A 30 27.54 -6.79 -43.09
C SER A 30 27.51 -7.31 -41.65
N VAL A 31 27.74 -8.61 -41.46
CA VAL A 31 27.74 -9.30 -40.17
C VAL A 31 29.09 -9.98 -39.98
N SER A 32 29.65 -10.01 -38.76
CA SER A 32 30.95 -10.67 -38.55
C SER A 32 30.94 -12.16 -38.95
N GLY A 33 32.02 -12.66 -39.56
CA GLY A 33 32.16 -14.06 -39.92
C GLY A 33 32.02 -15.02 -38.73
N SER A 34 32.42 -14.58 -37.53
CA SER A 34 32.20 -15.32 -36.29
C SER A 34 30.72 -15.48 -35.94
N THR A 35 29.87 -14.51 -36.26
CA THR A 35 28.41 -14.62 -36.07
C THR A 35 27.82 -15.65 -37.02
N ILE A 36 28.20 -15.62 -38.30
CA ILE A 36 27.75 -16.61 -39.30
C ILE A 36 28.18 -18.03 -38.90
N SER A 37 29.46 -18.22 -38.55
CA SER A 37 29.98 -19.52 -38.11
C SER A 37 29.23 -20.07 -36.88
N ARG A 38 28.98 -19.23 -35.87
CA ARG A 38 28.22 -19.62 -34.67
C ARG A 38 26.75 -19.90 -34.99
N GLU A 39 26.13 -19.14 -35.89
CA GLU A 39 24.75 -19.34 -36.34
C GLU A 39 24.60 -20.71 -37.01
N LEU A 40 25.46 -21.04 -37.97
CA LEU A 40 25.45 -22.32 -38.66
C LEU A 40 25.70 -23.48 -37.68
N LYS A 41 26.75 -23.37 -36.85
CA LYS A 41 27.10 -24.39 -35.85
C LYS A 41 25.94 -24.70 -34.90
N ARG A 42 25.17 -23.69 -34.50
CA ARG A 42 24.07 -23.83 -33.51
C ARG A 42 22.74 -24.25 -34.12
N ASN A 43 22.52 -24.01 -35.41
CA ASN A 43 21.17 -24.05 -35.98
C ASN A 43 20.99 -24.99 -37.16
N ILE A 44 22.07 -25.44 -37.80
CA ILE A 44 22.00 -26.42 -38.89
C ILE A 44 21.24 -27.67 -38.46
N ASP A 45 20.48 -28.28 -39.37
CA ASP A 45 19.85 -29.56 -39.11
C ASP A 45 20.93 -30.65 -39.02
N LEU A 46 20.97 -31.37 -37.90
CA LEU A 46 22.01 -32.36 -37.66
C LEU A 46 21.80 -33.63 -38.49
N ARG A 47 20.57 -33.89 -38.96
CA ARG A 47 20.19 -35.09 -39.71
C ARG A 47 20.70 -35.06 -41.15
N ASN A 48 20.50 -33.94 -41.83
CA ASN A 48 20.85 -33.78 -43.26
C ASN A 48 21.93 -32.71 -43.50
N LYS A 49 22.43 -32.05 -42.46
CA LYS A 49 23.43 -30.96 -42.54
C LYS A 49 23.00 -29.79 -43.43
N VAL A 50 21.69 -29.55 -43.58
CA VAL A 50 21.15 -28.40 -44.31
C VAL A 50 20.78 -27.30 -43.34
N TYR A 51 21.12 -26.06 -43.68
CA TYR A 51 20.65 -24.87 -42.95
C TYR A 51 19.30 -24.44 -43.49
N ARG A 52 18.29 -24.33 -42.62
CA ARG A 52 16.94 -23.83 -42.96
C ARG A 52 16.57 -22.69 -42.02
N ALA A 53 16.23 -21.53 -42.55
CA ALA A 53 15.99 -20.31 -41.77
C ALA A 53 14.84 -20.49 -40.77
N LYS A 54 13.75 -21.14 -41.20
CA LYS A 54 12.59 -21.44 -40.32
C LYS A 54 12.99 -22.31 -39.12
N LEU A 55 13.80 -23.35 -39.33
CA LEU A 55 14.29 -24.20 -38.25
C LEU A 55 15.26 -23.45 -37.34
N ALA A 56 16.16 -22.66 -37.92
CA ALA A 56 17.12 -21.84 -37.18
C ALA A 56 16.43 -20.81 -36.27
N GLN A 57 15.37 -20.18 -36.78
CA GLN A 57 14.51 -19.28 -36.01
C GLN A 57 13.84 -19.99 -34.84
N ALA A 58 13.20 -21.13 -35.08
CA ALA A 58 12.55 -21.91 -34.02
C ALA A 58 13.55 -22.37 -32.94
N LYS A 59 14.76 -22.81 -33.33
CA LYS A 59 15.84 -23.15 -32.38
C LYS A 59 16.30 -21.94 -31.57
N TYR A 60 16.39 -20.76 -32.21
CA TYR A 60 16.73 -19.51 -31.53
C TYR A 60 15.68 -19.10 -30.50
N GLU A 61 14.40 -19.12 -30.87
CA GLU A 61 13.28 -18.79 -29.98
C GLU A 61 13.21 -19.75 -28.79
N ASN A 62 13.36 -21.05 -29.02
CA ASN A 62 13.42 -22.04 -27.94
C ASN A 62 14.58 -21.76 -26.96
N ARG A 63 15.76 -21.39 -27.46
CA ARG A 63 16.87 -20.98 -26.59
C ARG A 63 16.59 -19.68 -25.84
N LEU A 64 15.87 -18.73 -26.43
CA LEU A 64 15.46 -17.51 -25.71
C LEU A 64 14.47 -17.80 -24.59
N LEU A 65 13.60 -18.79 -24.76
CA LEU A 65 12.65 -19.24 -23.74
C LEU A 65 13.37 -19.96 -22.60
N SER A 66 14.32 -20.84 -22.91
CA SER A 66 15.06 -21.63 -21.92
C SER A 66 16.28 -20.94 -21.33
N LYS A 67 16.72 -19.82 -21.90
CA LYS A 67 17.87 -19.05 -21.39
C LYS A 67 17.59 -18.64 -19.93
N PRO A 68 18.48 -18.99 -18.98
CA PRO A 68 18.36 -18.49 -17.62
C PRO A 68 18.46 -16.96 -17.65
N LYS A 69 17.39 -16.31 -17.22
CA LYS A 69 17.33 -14.86 -17.05
C LYS A 69 17.57 -14.58 -15.57
N TYR A 70 18.63 -13.83 -15.28
CA TYR A 70 18.80 -13.31 -13.93
C TYR A 70 17.57 -12.49 -13.57
N SER A 71 16.90 -12.87 -12.48
CA SER A 71 15.76 -12.15 -11.93
C SER A 71 16.10 -11.82 -10.49
N LYS A 72 16.21 -10.54 -10.18
CA LYS A 72 16.27 -10.07 -8.79
C LYS A 72 15.02 -10.48 -8.00
N PHE A 73 13.93 -10.81 -8.69
CA PHE A 73 12.71 -11.35 -8.11
C PHE A 73 12.66 -12.87 -8.22
N ASP A 74 13.51 -13.54 -7.44
CA ASP A 74 13.58 -14.99 -7.35
C ASP A 74 12.44 -15.57 -6.49
N ASN A 75 12.45 -16.89 -6.28
CA ASN A 75 11.38 -17.58 -5.56
C ASN A 75 11.37 -17.27 -4.06
N GLU A 76 12.54 -17.00 -3.47
CA GLU A 76 12.68 -16.65 -2.06
C GLU A 76 12.09 -15.25 -1.80
N LEU A 77 12.49 -14.25 -2.59
CA LEU A 77 11.92 -12.91 -2.49
C LEU A 77 10.42 -12.92 -2.81
N LYS A 78 9.96 -13.75 -3.75
CA LYS A 78 8.51 -13.93 -3.99
C LYS A 78 7.79 -14.49 -2.77
N ALA A 79 8.39 -15.42 -2.02
CA ALA A 79 7.78 -15.95 -0.80
C ALA A 79 7.63 -14.86 0.27
N VAL A 80 8.69 -14.07 0.49
CA VAL A 80 8.66 -12.91 1.42
C VAL A 80 7.61 -11.89 0.99
N VAL A 81 7.60 -11.50 -0.29
CA VAL A 81 6.60 -10.56 -0.83
C VAL A 81 5.19 -11.11 -0.66
N ARG A 82 4.92 -12.40 -0.94
CA ARG A 82 3.61 -13.01 -0.70
C ARG A 82 3.19 -12.93 0.77
N ALA A 83 4.09 -13.26 1.70
CA ALA A 83 3.80 -13.21 3.13
C ALA A 83 3.41 -11.77 3.57
N LEU A 84 4.19 -10.77 3.13
CA LEU A 84 3.91 -9.36 3.44
C LEU A 84 2.61 -8.85 2.79
N LEU A 85 2.32 -9.27 1.55
CA LEU A 85 1.03 -8.96 0.90
C LEU A 85 -0.13 -9.60 1.66
N ARG A 86 0.00 -10.83 2.17
CA ARG A 86 -1.08 -11.54 2.90
C ARG A 86 -1.40 -10.93 4.26
N ILE A 87 -0.47 -10.19 4.86
CA ILE A 87 -0.74 -9.32 6.02
C ILE A 87 -1.16 -7.89 5.60
N ASP A 88 -1.63 -7.75 4.35
CA ASP A 88 -2.23 -6.56 3.77
C ASP A 88 -1.28 -5.35 3.59
N TYR A 89 0.02 -5.60 3.47
CA TYR A 89 0.94 -4.53 3.07
C TYR A 89 0.72 -4.23 1.58
N SER A 90 0.62 -2.95 1.23
CA SER A 90 0.62 -2.54 -0.18
C SER A 90 1.98 -2.80 -0.83
N PRO A 91 2.06 -2.94 -2.16
CA PRO A 91 3.33 -3.09 -2.87
C PRO A 91 4.38 -2.04 -2.50
N GLU A 92 3.96 -0.78 -2.31
CA GLU A 92 4.86 0.30 -1.89
C GLU A 92 5.35 0.12 -0.45
N GLN A 93 4.49 -0.34 0.46
CA GLN A 93 4.86 -0.67 1.84
C GLN A 93 5.82 -1.85 1.89
N VAL A 94 5.62 -2.89 1.07
CA VAL A 94 6.53 -4.04 0.97
C VAL A 94 7.93 -3.57 0.55
N THR A 95 8.03 -2.82 -0.55
CA THR A 95 9.32 -2.29 -1.00
C THR A 95 9.97 -1.41 0.06
N GLY A 96 9.23 -0.47 0.65
CA GLY A 96 9.77 0.45 1.65
C GLY A 96 10.20 -0.22 2.95
N TYR A 97 9.42 -1.19 3.42
CA TYR A 97 9.73 -1.98 4.62
C TYR A 97 11.00 -2.81 4.45
N LEU A 98 11.15 -3.51 3.33
CA LEU A 98 12.35 -4.30 3.03
C LEU A 98 13.59 -3.41 2.88
N LYS A 99 13.46 -2.28 2.16
CA LYS A 99 14.57 -1.30 2.04
C LYS A 99 15.03 -0.79 3.40
N LYS A 100 14.09 -0.47 4.28
CA LYS A 100 14.40 0.01 5.63
C LYS A 100 15.17 -1.02 6.45
N LYS A 101 14.87 -2.31 6.29
CA LYS A 101 15.59 -3.40 6.94
C LYS A 101 16.95 -3.74 6.31
N GLY A 102 17.33 -3.08 5.21
CA GLY A 102 18.53 -3.44 4.45
C GLY A 102 18.39 -4.75 3.67
N GLU A 103 17.16 -5.26 3.51
CA GLU A 103 16.90 -6.51 2.80
C GLU A 103 16.79 -6.28 1.28
N ILE A 104 17.06 -7.34 0.51
CA ILE A 104 16.92 -7.32 -0.95
C ILE A 104 15.46 -7.10 -1.31
N THR A 105 15.22 -6.21 -2.27
CA THR A 105 13.87 -5.88 -2.71
C THR A 105 13.83 -5.45 -4.18
N VAL A 106 12.60 -5.39 -4.70
CA VAL A 106 12.26 -4.97 -6.06
C VAL A 106 11.37 -3.72 -6.02
N SER A 107 11.18 -3.09 -7.17
CA SER A 107 10.26 -1.96 -7.28
C SER A 107 8.83 -2.40 -6.95
N HIS A 108 8.02 -1.48 -6.43
CA HIS A 108 6.60 -1.75 -6.17
C HIS A 108 5.83 -2.10 -7.46
N GLU A 109 6.29 -1.59 -8.62
CA GLU A 109 5.75 -1.94 -9.93
C GLU A 109 6.00 -3.42 -10.27
N SER A 110 7.20 -3.94 -9.98
CA SER A 110 7.50 -5.36 -10.13
C SER A 110 6.59 -6.24 -9.26
N ILE A 111 6.25 -5.77 -8.06
CA ILE A 111 5.28 -6.44 -7.18
C ILE A 111 3.87 -6.37 -7.76
N TYR A 112 3.44 -5.23 -8.32
CA TYR A 112 2.15 -5.14 -9.01
C TYR A 112 2.07 -6.13 -10.19
N GLN A 113 3.08 -6.18 -11.05
CA GLN A 113 3.15 -7.14 -12.15
C GLN A 113 3.05 -8.58 -11.66
N PHE A 114 3.70 -8.90 -10.55
CA PHE A 114 3.60 -10.21 -9.91
C PHE A 114 2.19 -10.52 -9.39
N ILE A 115 1.51 -9.57 -8.76
CA ILE A 115 0.12 -9.72 -8.31
C ILE A 115 -0.83 -9.94 -9.50
N TRP A 116 -0.62 -9.22 -10.60
CA TRP A 116 -1.46 -9.38 -11.80
C TRP A 116 -1.22 -10.70 -12.51
N LEU A 117 0.03 -11.18 -12.55
CA LEU A 117 0.37 -12.50 -13.04
C LEU A 117 -0.28 -13.60 -12.18
N ASP A 118 -0.19 -13.48 -10.85
CA ASP A 118 -0.84 -14.36 -9.89
C ASP A 118 -2.36 -14.41 -10.13
N LYS A 119 -3.01 -13.25 -10.26
CA LYS A 119 -4.44 -13.15 -10.59
C LYS A 119 -4.78 -13.82 -11.93
N LYS A 120 -3.96 -13.62 -12.98
CA LYS A 120 -4.14 -14.29 -14.28
C LYS A 120 -4.08 -15.81 -14.15
N ASN A 121 -3.27 -16.30 -13.21
CA ASN A 121 -3.13 -17.71 -12.86
C ASN A 121 -4.12 -18.16 -11.77
N LYS A 122 -5.22 -17.42 -11.56
CA LYS A 122 -6.29 -17.70 -10.58
C LYS A 122 -5.84 -17.65 -9.10
N GLY A 123 -4.74 -16.98 -8.81
CA GLY A 123 -4.31 -16.68 -7.44
C GLY A 123 -5.11 -15.55 -6.78
N ASP A 124 -4.84 -15.33 -5.49
CA ASP A 124 -5.63 -14.50 -4.60
C ASP A 124 -4.92 -13.21 -4.16
N LEU A 125 -3.66 -12.96 -4.56
CA LEU A 125 -2.86 -11.85 -4.00
C LEU A 125 -3.50 -10.48 -4.22
N TYR A 126 -4.26 -10.31 -5.30
CA TYR A 126 -4.96 -9.06 -5.60
C TYR A 126 -6.05 -8.71 -4.56
N THR A 127 -6.55 -9.70 -3.81
CA THR A 127 -7.59 -9.50 -2.78
C THR A 127 -7.05 -8.80 -1.53
N HIS A 128 -5.74 -8.86 -1.31
CA HIS A 128 -5.04 -8.17 -0.22
C HIS A 128 -4.69 -6.71 -0.54
N LEU A 129 -4.88 -6.29 -1.80
CA LEU A 129 -4.80 -4.87 -2.14
C LEU A 129 -6.01 -4.13 -1.55
N ARG A 130 -5.77 -2.98 -0.91
CA ARG A 130 -6.81 -2.12 -0.29
C ARG A 130 -8.04 -1.88 -1.17
N ARG A 131 -7.85 -1.75 -2.49
CA ARG A 131 -8.94 -1.52 -3.46
C ARG A 131 -9.33 -2.74 -4.27
N LYS A 132 -8.65 -3.88 -4.09
CA LYS A 132 -8.85 -5.12 -4.86
C LYS A 132 -8.89 -4.89 -6.38
N GLY A 133 -8.11 -3.91 -6.87
CA GLY A 133 -8.05 -3.49 -8.28
C GLY A 133 -9.15 -2.54 -8.76
N ARG A 134 -10.05 -2.05 -7.89
CA ARG A 134 -11.10 -1.09 -8.27
C ARG A 134 -10.53 0.32 -8.43
N ARG A 135 -10.86 0.98 -9.55
CA ARG A 135 -10.56 2.40 -9.78
C ARG A 135 -11.41 3.30 -8.88
N TYR A 136 -10.88 4.48 -8.55
CA TYR A 136 -11.63 5.50 -7.81
C TYR A 136 -12.81 5.98 -8.67
N ARG A 137 -14.04 5.83 -8.17
CA ARG A 137 -15.19 6.56 -8.74
C ARG A 137 -15.18 7.96 -8.14
N LYS A 138 -15.19 8.99 -9.00
CA LYS A 138 -15.48 10.37 -8.58
C LYS A 138 -16.85 10.35 -7.88
N ARG A 139 -16.93 10.89 -6.68
CA ARG A 139 -18.20 11.10 -5.98
C ARG A 139 -18.63 12.55 -6.21
N GLY A 140 -19.92 12.75 -6.47
CA GLY A 140 -20.52 14.08 -6.40
C GLY A 140 -20.58 14.55 -4.94
N SER A 141 -20.55 15.87 -4.74
CA SER A 141 -20.72 16.52 -3.45
C SER A 141 -22.21 16.56 -3.08
N SER A 142 -22.69 15.59 -2.30
CA SER A 142 -23.98 15.76 -1.63
C SER A 142 -23.78 16.71 -0.46
N LYS A 143 -24.46 17.86 -0.51
CA LYS A 143 -24.44 18.90 0.51
C LYS A 143 -25.36 18.49 1.65
N ASP A 144 -24.84 18.52 2.86
CA ASP A 144 -25.61 18.27 4.08
C ASP A 144 -25.50 19.52 4.96
N SER A 145 -26.64 20.14 5.27
CA SER A 145 -26.76 21.41 6.00
C SER A 145 -27.26 21.16 7.43
N ARG A 146 -26.62 20.25 8.17
CA ARG A 146 -26.96 19.99 9.57
C ARG A 146 -26.31 21.07 10.46
N GLY A 147 -27.12 21.63 11.37
CA GLY A 147 -26.80 22.81 12.18
C GLY A 147 -25.53 22.74 13.05
N CYS A 148 -25.14 23.90 13.61
CA CYS A 148 -23.89 24.07 14.35
C CYS A 148 -23.96 23.50 15.78
N ILE A 149 -22.84 22.91 16.23
CA ILE A 149 -22.63 22.53 17.62
C ILE A 149 -22.43 23.79 18.48
N VAL A 150 -23.16 23.89 19.59
CA VAL A 150 -23.07 25.00 20.55
C VAL A 150 -21.77 24.88 21.35
N GLY A 151 -21.09 26.00 21.60
CA GLY A 151 -19.86 26.02 22.42
C GLY A 151 -18.58 25.55 21.71
N ARG A 152 -18.63 25.32 20.40
CA ARG A 152 -17.48 24.79 19.65
C ARG A 152 -16.28 25.74 19.63
N ILE A 153 -15.09 25.16 19.73
CA ILE A 153 -13.82 25.84 19.48
C ILE A 153 -13.32 25.42 18.09
N GLY A 154 -13.07 26.38 17.19
CA GLY A 154 -12.64 26.08 15.82
C GLY A 154 -11.18 25.60 15.74
N ILE A 155 -10.88 24.84 14.69
CA ILE A 155 -9.57 24.22 14.44
C ILE A 155 -8.44 25.24 14.29
N GLU A 156 -8.75 26.49 13.96
CA GLU A 156 -7.80 27.60 13.88
C GLU A 156 -7.11 27.91 15.22
N LYS A 157 -7.72 27.51 16.35
CA LYS A 157 -7.14 27.67 17.69
C LYS A 157 -6.29 26.47 18.14
N ARG A 158 -6.18 25.44 17.30
CA ARG A 158 -5.43 24.22 17.64
C ARG A 158 -3.92 24.53 17.75
N PRO A 159 -3.18 23.93 18.71
CA PRO A 159 -1.74 24.13 18.83
C PRO A 159 -0.99 23.76 17.54
N GLN A 160 0.09 24.50 17.25
CA GLN A 160 0.92 24.29 16.06
C GLN A 160 1.60 22.90 16.05
N GLU A 161 1.89 22.33 17.23
CA GLU A 161 2.40 20.96 17.36
C GLU A 161 1.48 19.91 16.72
N ALA A 162 0.15 20.11 16.82
CA ALA A 162 -0.83 19.25 16.17
C ALA A 162 -0.85 19.42 14.65
N MET A 163 -0.74 20.67 14.17
CA MET A 163 -0.69 20.98 12.73
C MET A 163 0.57 20.42 12.07
N ASN A 164 1.71 20.58 12.75
CA ASN A 164 3.02 20.15 12.28
C ASN A 164 3.28 18.66 12.57
N ARG A 165 2.44 18.02 13.40
CA ARG A 165 2.54 16.61 13.78
C ARG A 165 3.90 16.28 14.40
N THR A 166 4.31 17.09 15.37
CA THR A 166 5.65 17.01 15.98
C THR A 166 5.68 16.20 17.26
N THR A 167 4.57 16.13 18.00
CA THR A 167 4.49 15.42 19.28
C THR A 167 3.32 14.46 19.31
N PHE A 168 3.42 13.42 20.13
CA PHE A 168 2.29 12.55 20.44
C PHE A 168 1.24 13.29 21.29
N GLY A 169 -0.02 12.86 21.21
CA GLY A 169 -1.10 13.30 22.10
C GLY A 169 -2.13 14.21 21.43
N HIS A 170 -1.94 14.55 20.16
CA HIS A 170 -2.92 15.29 19.39
C HIS A 170 -3.78 14.30 18.61
N LEU A 171 -5.00 14.08 19.09
CA LEU A 171 -5.90 13.05 18.60
C LEU A 171 -6.94 13.65 17.66
N GLU A 172 -7.21 12.93 16.57
CA GLU A 172 -8.38 13.15 15.73
C GLU A 172 -9.42 12.06 16.06
N VAL A 173 -10.62 12.46 16.47
CA VAL A 173 -11.74 11.55 16.75
C VAL A 173 -12.74 11.54 15.59
N ASP A 174 -13.29 10.37 15.27
CA ASP A 174 -14.33 10.20 14.25
C ASP A 174 -15.30 9.07 14.62
N THR A 175 -16.46 9.03 13.96
CA THR A 175 -17.36 7.87 14.03
C THR A 175 -17.58 7.22 12.66
N ILE A 176 -17.35 5.91 12.60
CA ILE A 176 -17.67 5.10 11.44
C ILE A 176 -19.05 4.49 11.65
N ILE A 177 -19.99 4.80 10.76
CA ILE A 177 -21.37 4.34 10.87
C ILE A 177 -21.55 2.96 10.21
N GLY A 178 -22.29 2.09 10.89
CA GLY A 178 -22.75 0.79 10.39
C GLY A 178 -23.92 0.88 9.40
N LYS A 179 -24.32 -0.27 8.86
CA LYS A 179 -25.45 -0.38 7.93
C LYS A 179 -26.73 0.18 8.56
N ASN A 180 -27.53 0.91 7.78
CA ASN A 180 -28.82 1.48 8.22
C ASN A 180 -28.71 2.33 9.50
N HIS A 181 -27.54 2.96 9.74
CA HIS A 181 -27.26 3.73 10.95
C HIS A 181 -27.32 2.93 12.27
N LYS A 182 -27.26 1.59 12.19
CA LYS A 182 -27.21 0.72 13.37
C LYS A 182 -25.76 0.46 13.77
N GLY A 183 -25.41 0.83 15.00
CA GLY A 183 -24.04 0.77 15.50
C GLY A 183 -23.12 1.83 14.90
N ALA A 184 -22.12 2.19 15.67
CA ALA A 184 -20.98 2.95 15.20
C ALA A 184 -19.68 2.38 15.78
N ILE A 185 -18.57 2.81 15.20
CA ILE A 185 -17.24 2.58 15.75
C ILE A 185 -16.61 3.94 15.95
N ILE A 186 -16.21 4.23 17.19
CA ILE A 186 -15.45 5.41 17.53
C ILE A 186 -13.99 5.11 17.21
N THR A 187 -13.32 6.03 16.54
CA THR A 187 -11.89 5.91 16.20
C THR A 187 -11.14 7.09 16.77
N LEU A 188 -10.02 6.82 17.44
CA LEU A 188 -9.02 7.83 17.84
C LEU A 188 -7.76 7.64 17.02
N ASN A 189 -7.25 8.73 16.45
CA ASN A 189 -6.07 8.73 15.61
C ASN A 189 -5.06 9.75 16.10
N ASP A 190 -3.90 9.31 16.57
CA ASP A 190 -2.81 10.24 16.88
C ASP A 190 -2.20 10.81 15.59
N LEU A 191 -2.17 12.13 15.46
CA LEU A 191 -1.75 12.80 14.23
C LEU A 191 -0.29 12.50 13.87
N THR A 192 0.57 12.39 14.88
CA THR A 192 2.02 12.22 14.73
C THR A 192 2.38 10.77 14.42
N SER A 193 2.16 9.85 15.35
CA SER A 193 2.45 8.42 15.23
C SER A 193 1.51 7.69 14.26
N GLY A 194 0.28 8.16 14.11
CA GLY A 194 -0.76 7.45 13.35
C GLY A 194 -1.30 6.23 14.08
N MET A 195 -1.13 6.16 15.39
CA MET A 195 -1.76 5.15 16.23
C MET A 195 -3.26 5.28 16.19
N LEU A 196 -3.91 4.14 16.05
CA LEU A 196 -5.35 4.00 16.03
C LEU A 196 -5.83 3.29 17.29
N TRP A 197 -6.88 3.81 17.89
CA TRP A 197 -7.72 3.08 18.85
C TRP A 197 -9.15 3.02 18.33
N MET A 198 -9.81 1.88 18.51
CA MET A 198 -11.18 1.65 18.05
C MET A 198 -12.04 1.00 19.13
N ARG A 199 -13.27 1.52 19.30
CA ARG A 199 -14.30 0.85 20.10
C ARG A 199 -15.65 0.87 19.39
N LYS A 200 -16.39 -0.22 19.50
CA LYS A 200 -17.78 -0.29 19.04
C LYS A 200 -18.65 0.47 20.01
N VAL A 201 -19.70 1.08 19.48
CA VAL A 201 -20.77 1.69 20.24
C VAL A 201 -22.11 1.31 19.60
N GLU A 202 -23.13 1.08 20.42
CA GLU A 202 -24.43 0.56 19.95
C GLU A 202 -25.18 1.56 19.07
N SER A 203 -24.98 2.85 19.31
CA SER A 203 -25.61 3.95 18.58
C SER A 203 -24.72 5.18 18.50
N ARG A 204 -25.16 6.20 17.75
CA ARG A 204 -24.50 7.52 17.67
C ARG A 204 -25.08 8.53 18.66
N ASP A 205 -25.75 8.04 19.70
CA ASP A 205 -26.22 8.89 20.77
C ASP A 205 -25.04 9.61 21.44
N ALA A 206 -25.19 10.92 21.69
CA ALA A 206 -24.09 11.74 22.16
C ALA A 206 -23.62 11.35 23.57
N GLU A 207 -24.52 10.86 24.43
CA GLU A 207 -24.17 10.44 25.79
C GLU A 207 -23.41 9.11 25.78
N LEU A 208 -23.85 8.18 24.93
CA LEU A 208 -23.19 6.90 24.75
C LEU A 208 -21.80 7.09 24.10
N VAL A 209 -21.71 7.93 23.08
CA VAL A 209 -20.43 8.28 22.44
C VAL A 209 -19.49 8.96 23.43
N LYS A 210 -19.98 9.90 24.25
CA LYS A 210 -19.18 10.53 25.31
C LYS A 210 -18.63 9.49 26.28
N THR A 211 -19.48 8.63 26.82
CA THR A 211 -19.08 7.60 27.81
C THR A 211 -18.01 6.66 27.23
N THR A 212 -18.26 6.10 26.04
CA THR A 212 -17.27 5.22 25.40
C THR A 212 -15.98 5.95 25.04
N LEU A 213 -16.07 7.21 24.60
CA LEU A 213 -14.89 8.03 24.33
C LEU A 213 -14.09 8.30 25.61
N SER A 214 -14.74 8.66 26.72
CA SER A 214 -14.08 8.81 28.03
C SER A 214 -13.32 7.55 28.44
N ASP A 215 -13.92 6.36 28.28
CA ASP A 215 -13.27 5.09 28.60
C ASP A 215 -12.01 4.85 27.74
N MET A 216 -12.06 5.22 26.45
CA MET A 216 -10.90 5.13 25.57
C MET A 216 -9.80 6.12 25.97
N LEU A 217 -10.18 7.36 26.31
CA LEU A 217 -9.24 8.42 26.69
C LEU A 217 -8.59 8.13 28.04
N GLU A 218 -9.30 7.54 28.99
CA GLU A 218 -8.75 7.21 30.31
C GLU A 218 -7.52 6.28 30.21
N GLN A 219 -7.48 5.38 29.22
CA GLN A 219 -6.35 4.46 28.98
C GLN A 219 -5.07 5.16 28.53
N ILE A 220 -5.17 6.37 27.95
CA ILE A 220 -4.04 7.13 27.39
C ILE A 220 -3.92 8.53 27.99
N LYS A 221 -4.69 8.80 29.06
CA LYS A 221 -4.89 10.11 29.68
C LYS A 221 -3.61 10.91 29.95
N PRO A 222 -2.51 10.33 30.47
CA PRO A 222 -1.29 11.09 30.74
C PRO A 222 -0.65 11.70 29.49
N TYR A 223 -1.01 11.24 28.30
CA TYR A 223 -0.35 11.59 27.06
C TYR A 223 -1.22 12.45 26.13
N ILE A 224 -2.48 12.72 26.49
CA ILE A 224 -3.41 13.48 25.64
C ILE A 224 -3.10 14.97 25.76
N LYS A 225 -3.00 15.65 24.62
CA LYS A 225 -2.79 17.10 24.52
C LYS A 225 -4.00 17.84 23.95
N SER A 226 -4.64 17.28 22.93
CA SER A 226 -5.84 17.89 22.33
C SER A 226 -6.63 16.88 21.52
N ILE A 227 -7.94 17.11 21.37
CA ILE A 227 -8.80 16.33 20.47
C ILE A 227 -9.36 17.21 19.37
N THR A 228 -9.53 16.66 18.16
CA THR A 228 -10.22 17.32 17.04
C THR A 228 -11.30 16.41 16.45
N SER A 229 -12.54 16.89 16.36
CA SER A 229 -13.66 16.17 15.70
C SER A 229 -14.18 16.92 14.46
N ASP A 230 -15.09 16.28 13.72
CA ASP A 230 -15.94 16.99 12.76
C ASP A 230 -17.14 17.61 13.50
N ASN A 231 -18.03 18.30 12.77
CA ASN A 231 -19.25 18.87 13.35
C ASN A 231 -20.38 17.82 13.50
N GLY A 232 -20.05 16.55 13.74
CA GLY A 232 -21.01 15.49 14.00
C GLY A 232 -21.76 15.71 15.31
N LYS A 233 -23.10 15.57 15.29
CA LYS A 233 -23.95 15.76 16.48
C LYS A 233 -23.67 14.74 17.59
N GLU A 234 -23.07 13.59 17.24
CA GLU A 234 -22.53 12.62 18.20
C GLU A 234 -21.50 13.23 19.17
N PHE A 235 -20.84 14.34 18.80
CA PHE A 235 -19.88 15.05 19.62
C PHE A 235 -20.48 16.27 20.32
N ALA A 236 -21.81 16.35 20.44
CA ALA A 236 -22.48 17.47 21.12
C ALA A 236 -22.03 17.64 22.59
N LYS A 237 -21.64 16.54 23.26
CA LYS A 237 -21.15 16.49 24.65
C LYS A 237 -19.63 16.72 24.79
N HIS A 238 -18.99 17.37 23.80
CA HIS A 238 -17.55 17.61 23.80
C HIS A 238 -17.04 18.47 24.97
N GLN A 239 -17.88 19.33 25.56
CA GLN A 239 -17.48 20.17 26.70
C GLN A 239 -17.11 19.31 27.91
N ASP A 240 -17.91 18.28 28.20
CA ASP A 240 -17.62 17.32 29.28
C ASP A 240 -16.25 16.62 29.07
N ILE A 241 -15.92 16.29 27.81
CA ILE A 241 -14.61 15.72 27.45
C ILE A 241 -13.50 16.77 27.59
N ALA A 242 -13.78 18.02 27.20
CA ALA A 242 -12.81 19.11 27.28
C ALA A 242 -12.42 19.42 28.73
N ASP A 243 -13.41 19.48 29.61
CA ASP A 243 -13.24 19.77 31.03
C ASP A 243 -12.44 18.68 31.76
N GLN A 244 -12.58 17.41 31.34
CA GLN A 244 -11.95 16.28 32.01
C GLN A 244 -10.58 15.88 31.44
N TYR A 245 -10.34 16.08 30.15
CA TYR A 245 -9.19 15.49 29.46
C TYR A 245 -8.25 16.51 28.82
N CYS A 246 -8.76 17.34 27.89
CA CYS A 246 -7.94 18.29 27.12
C CYS A 246 -8.79 19.17 26.20
N ASP A 247 -8.21 20.24 25.66
CA ASP A 247 -8.88 21.08 24.66
C ASP A 247 -9.48 20.29 23.49
N PHE A 248 -10.72 20.64 23.13
CA PHE A 248 -11.49 19.97 22.09
C PHE A 248 -11.83 20.94 20.96
N PHE A 249 -11.37 20.61 19.75
CA PHE A 249 -11.48 21.45 18.56
C PHE A 249 -12.40 20.83 17.49
N PHE A 250 -12.97 21.67 16.64
CA PHE A 250 -13.83 21.28 15.53
C PHE A 250 -13.30 21.78 14.20
N ALA A 251 -13.26 20.90 13.20
CA ALA A 251 -12.97 21.30 11.83
C ALA A 251 -14.02 22.28 11.30
N ASN A 252 -13.63 23.12 10.34
CA ASN A 252 -14.52 24.05 9.69
C ASN A 252 -15.60 23.28 8.88
N PRO A 253 -16.85 23.77 8.86
CA PRO A 253 -17.87 23.24 7.96
C PRO A 253 -17.37 23.25 6.52
N TYR A 254 -17.65 22.16 5.79
CA TYR A 254 -17.26 22.00 4.38
C TYR A 254 -15.74 21.93 4.11
N SER A 255 -14.91 21.70 5.13
CA SER A 255 -13.46 21.60 5.01
C SER A 255 -12.91 20.19 5.31
N PRO A 256 -13.28 19.14 4.54
CA PRO A 256 -12.84 17.77 4.82
C PRO A 256 -11.31 17.59 4.78
N TRP A 257 -10.58 18.45 4.05
CA TRP A 257 -9.11 18.42 3.97
C TRP A 257 -8.42 18.70 5.31
N GLU A 258 -9.09 19.40 6.24
CA GLU A 258 -8.56 19.70 7.57
C GLU A 258 -8.42 18.44 8.45
N ARG A 259 -9.11 17.35 8.06
CA ARG A 259 -9.12 16.03 8.73
C ARG A 259 -8.60 14.92 7.82
N GLY A 260 -7.63 15.24 6.97
CA GLY A 260 -7.07 14.27 6.01
C GLY A 260 -6.46 13.02 6.66
N ALA A 261 -6.08 13.07 7.94
CA ALA A 261 -5.58 11.91 8.67
C ALA A 261 -6.70 10.89 8.93
N ASN A 262 -7.85 11.33 9.44
CA ASN A 262 -9.04 10.48 9.59
C ASN A 262 -9.55 9.91 8.26
N GLU A 263 -9.57 10.69 7.17
CA GLU A 263 -9.97 10.14 5.86
C GLU A 263 -9.05 8.98 5.41
N ASN A 264 -7.73 9.15 5.61
CA ASN A 264 -6.77 8.10 5.30
C ASN A 264 -7.00 6.86 6.16
N LEU A 265 -7.19 7.05 7.46
CA LEU A 265 -7.38 6.00 8.46
C LEU A 265 -8.68 5.23 8.25
N ASN A 266 -9.78 5.94 8.07
CA ASN A 266 -11.07 5.35 7.73
C ASN A 266 -10.95 4.46 6.51
N GLY A 267 -10.27 4.90 5.45
CA GLY A 267 -10.12 4.04 4.29
C GLY A 267 -9.24 2.79 4.54
N LEU A 268 -8.39 2.77 5.57
CA LEU A 268 -7.63 1.57 5.99
C LEU A 268 -8.55 0.62 6.75
N ILE A 269 -9.35 1.16 7.68
CA ILE A 269 -10.38 0.39 8.39
C ILE A 269 -11.37 -0.21 7.38
N ARG A 270 -11.76 0.52 6.33
CA ARG A 270 -12.65 0.04 5.27
C ARG A 270 -12.09 -1.13 4.44
N GLN A 271 -10.81 -1.47 4.57
CA GLN A 271 -10.26 -2.71 4.01
C GLN A 271 -10.80 -3.95 4.74
N TYR A 272 -11.04 -3.82 6.05
CA TYR A 272 -11.52 -4.87 6.95
C TYR A 272 -13.02 -4.78 7.23
N ILE A 273 -13.54 -3.55 7.35
CA ILE A 273 -14.94 -3.26 7.62
C ILE A 273 -15.53 -2.46 6.45
N PRO A 274 -15.97 -3.12 5.37
CA PRO A 274 -16.52 -2.45 4.19
C PRO A 274 -17.64 -1.45 4.51
N LYS A 275 -17.93 -0.57 3.56
CA LYS A 275 -19.08 0.33 3.68
C LYS A 275 -20.38 -0.49 3.76
N SER A 276 -21.31 -0.01 4.58
CA SER A 276 -22.61 -0.66 4.80
C SER A 276 -22.51 -2.08 5.37
N SER A 277 -21.40 -2.41 6.05
CA SER A 277 -21.32 -3.60 6.89
C SER A 277 -22.26 -3.47 8.08
N ASP A 278 -22.90 -4.57 8.44
CA ASP A 278 -23.69 -4.67 9.66
C ASP A 278 -22.73 -4.77 10.86
N PHE A 279 -22.96 -3.94 11.87
CA PHE A 279 -22.12 -3.87 13.05
C PHE A 279 -22.68 -4.69 14.20
N SER A 280 -23.93 -5.17 14.14
CA SER A 280 -24.55 -5.93 15.23
C SER A 280 -23.69 -7.10 15.67
N ASN A 281 -23.12 -7.86 14.73
CA ASN A 281 -22.31 -9.06 15.00
C ASN A 281 -20.78 -8.82 14.98
N LEU A 282 -20.32 -7.57 14.93
CA LEU A 282 -18.89 -7.29 15.09
C LEU A 282 -18.50 -7.52 16.55
N SER A 283 -17.58 -8.46 16.78
CA SER A 283 -17.00 -8.74 18.09
C SER A 283 -15.89 -7.75 18.42
N GLU A 284 -15.70 -7.46 19.71
CA GLU A 284 -14.58 -6.65 20.20
C GLU A 284 -13.21 -7.26 19.82
N GLN A 285 -13.12 -8.61 19.82
CA GLN A 285 -11.91 -9.32 19.40
C GLN A 285 -11.51 -9.00 17.96
N LEU A 286 -12.48 -8.95 17.03
CA LEU A 286 -12.21 -8.59 15.64
C LEU A 286 -11.78 -7.12 15.51
N ILE A 287 -12.38 -6.22 16.30
CA ILE A 287 -11.98 -4.80 16.33
C ILE A 287 -10.53 -4.68 16.79
N GLN A 288 -10.15 -5.39 17.86
CA GLN A 288 -8.78 -5.39 18.37
C GLN A 288 -7.79 -6.02 17.37
N GLU A 289 -8.18 -7.08 16.64
CA GLU A 289 -7.33 -7.65 15.59
C GLU A 289 -7.09 -6.63 14.46
N ILE A 290 -8.13 -5.92 14.02
CA ILE A 290 -8.03 -4.89 12.99
C ILE A 290 -7.15 -3.73 13.46
N GLU A 291 -7.34 -3.27 14.69
CA GLU A 291 -6.51 -2.25 15.32
C GLU A 291 -5.04 -2.67 15.33
N ASN A 292 -4.73 -3.88 15.82
CA ASN A 292 -3.38 -4.43 15.88
C ASN A 292 -2.75 -4.54 14.49
N ARG A 293 -3.50 -5.00 13.47
CA ARG A 293 -3.01 -5.07 12.08
C ARG A 293 -2.69 -3.69 11.52
N ILE A 294 -3.53 -2.68 11.78
CA ILE A 294 -3.33 -1.31 11.28
C ILE A 294 -2.14 -0.65 11.99
N ASN A 295 -2.02 -0.83 13.31
CA ASN A 295 -0.92 -0.26 14.12
C ASN A 295 0.42 -0.95 13.87
N ASN A 296 0.41 -2.19 13.38
CA ASN A 296 1.62 -2.91 12.92
C ASN A 296 1.91 -2.77 11.43
N ARG A 297 1.15 -1.95 10.69
CA ARG A 297 1.35 -1.74 9.26
C ARG A 297 2.27 -0.53 9.00
N PRO A 298 3.38 -0.68 8.27
CA PRO A 298 4.36 0.38 8.03
C PRO A 298 3.74 1.52 7.24
N ARG A 299 4.09 2.77 7.55
CA ARG A 299 3.54 3.96 6.90
C ARG A 299 4.62 4.70 6.14
N LYS A 300 4.38 5.00 4.85
CA LYS A 300 5.30 5.82 4.05
C LYS A 300 5.64 7.16 4.73
N ARG A 301 4.65 7.83 5.32
CA ARG A 301 4.83 9.11 6.04
C ARG A 301 5.75 9.01 7.26
N LEU A 302 5.96 7.81 7.79
CA LEU A 302 6.82 7.51 8.94
C LEU A 302 8.12 6.82 8.49
N GLY A 303 8.53 7.02 7.24
CA GLY A 303 9.70 6.33 6.68
C GLY A 303 9.54 4.80 6.69
N PHE A 304 8.33 4.30 6.47
CA PHE A 304 7.95 2.88 6.56
C PHE A 304 8.12 2.26 7.94
N GLU A 305 8.10 3.07 9.00
CA GLU A 305 7.93 2.57 10.37
C GLU A 305 6.47 2.24 10.70
N LYS A 306 6.27 1.38 11.69
CA LYS A 306 4.95 1.02 12.23
C LYS A 306 4.48 2.08 13.24
N PRO A 307 3.19 2.48 13.22
CA PRO A 307 2.62 3.40 14.20
C PRO A 307 2.93 3.04 15.65
N ILE A 308 2.84 1.76 16.01
CA ILE A 308 3.10 1.29 17.38
C ILE A 308 4.53 1.61 17.83
N PHE A 309 5.51 1.38 16.96
CA PHE A 309 6.90 1.67 17.25
C PHE A 309 7.16 3.19 17.29
N VAL A 310 6.51 3.97 16.43
CA VAL A 310 6.64 5.43 16.45
C VAL A 310 6.07 6.02 17.74
N MET A 311 4.92 5.51 18.21
CA MET A 311 4.35 5.91 19.50
C MET A 311 5.32 5.59 20.64
N GLU A 312 5.81 4.35 20.73
CA GLU A 312 6.80 3.97 21.76
C GLU A 312 8.02 4.89 21.73
N LYS A 313 8.53 5.21 20.54
CA LYS A 313 9.67 6.11 20.39
C LYS A 313 9.38 7.52 20.91
N LEU A 314 8.19 8.07 20.63
CA LEU A 314 7.80 9.42 21.04
C LEU A 314 7.50 9.51 22.54
N LEU A 315 7.00 8.43 23.15
CA LEU A 315 6.64 8.40 24.57
C LEU A 315 7.84 8.09 25.47
N PHE A 316 8.76 7.21 25.03
CA PHE A 316 9.76 6.62 25.91
C PHE A 316 11.22 6.80 25.44
N ASN A 317 11.46 7.20 24.19
CA ASN A 317 12.83 7.34 23.64
C ASN A 317 13.19 8.78 23.26
N SER A 318 12.61 9.75 23.98
CA SER A 318 13.00 11.16 23.89
C SER A 318 14.31 11.38 24.65
N GLU A 319 15.43 11.27 23.92
CA GLU A 319 16.82 11.63 24.29
C GLU A 319 17.67 10.59 25.05
N ILE A 320 18.44 9.79 24.30
CA ILE A 320 19.89 9.70 24.59
C ILE A 320 20.57 10.50 23.47
N ALA A 321 20.70 11.81 23.68
CA ALA A 321 21.65 12.61 22.92
C ALA A 321 23.04 12.13 23.33
N PHE A 322 23.66 11.27 22.51
CA PHE A 322 25.11 11.11 22.57
C PHE A 322 25.70 12.45 22.12
N VAL A 323 26.06 13.28 23.09
CA VAL A 323 27.02 14.36 22.88
C VAL A 323 28.36 13.64 22.60
N CYS A 324 28.81 13.71 21.35
CA CYS A 324 30.16 13.31 20.97
C CYS A 324 31.19 14.35 21.43
#